data_AF-A0A7C5M5N6-F1
#
_entry.id   AF-A0A7C5M5N6-F1
#
_cell.length_a   1.000
_cell.length_b   1.000
_cell.length_c   1.000
_cell.angle_alpha   90.00
_cell.angle_beta   90.00
_cell.angle_gamma   90.00
#
_symmetry.space_group_name_H-M   'P 1'
#
loop_
_entity.id
_entity.type
_entity.pdbx_description
1 polymer ?
#
loop_
_entity_poly.entity_id
_entity_poly.type
_entity_poly.pdbx_seq_one_letter_code
_entity_poly.pdbx_strand_id
1 'polypeptide(L)'
;MRETDFIRQNEAKWKELEQLLEGSHHAPDQLSELFVQVTDDLSYARTFYPNRSVRVYLNGLAQRIFFKIYKGKTSRRSRIVAFWLDELPLLIYQARYDLLFSLLLFVGAMAIGMLSCAADPEFLRTILGDGYVNMTNENIASGDPMAVYKEHGEFNMFLGITLNNILVALITFLLGVFYGIGTIGSLLYNGIMLGAFQYFFIDKGLFQESFLAVWLHGAFEISSIVIAGAAGITMGRGLVFPGTLPRMRSFQLSARRGMSLLVSTLPLFILAGFIESFMTRYTDAPDLLRAFFIFLCFGFVLFYFVVFPRLRVKKNAGELPGKKQLTPDYSRDIDFTIIKTTGEVFTDTFLFFRKHFRPFAWVAAAGAALYCLVAFGGAEVSPPELFSFGVWMFGTLSALPGLFINEMNPWLLPVSIVVFSIMAFVVFTLVERDAPDFEGEYHRPVNPLIVHGNNFLKTFMAVAGLLLLLLTNSWYTLPLLIFFGPVLLMWSQVMVSEGVGVFEGLSRTSGLISGNYGPMLGLFLSLMLCGVLFFFILDSGFLLFGNNLLFMLLDYLSMNFLLDAGQSRFFFAITLVFITFFILLLVFTLLAAGCGLLYFCNLEKNEANFLREKIRHIEVRREIRGLERE
;
A
#
# COMPACT_ATOMS: atom_id res chain seq x y z
N MET A 1 52.03 -9.92 -24.53
CA MET A 1 52.55 -10.87 -23.53
C MET A 1 52.48 -12.28 -24.11
N ARG A 2 53.46 -13.15 -23.89
CA ARG A 2 53.31 -14.57 -24.30
C ARG A 2 52.42 -15.29 -23.28
N GLU A 3 51.69 -16.32 -23.72
CA GLU A 3 50.76 -17.08 -22.86
C GLU A 3 51.44 -17.58 -21.57
N THR A 4 52.67 -18.07 -21.66
CA THR A 4 53.44 -18.54 -20.51
C THR A 4 53.74 -17.45 -19.49
N ASP A 5 53.98 -16.22 -19.95
CA ASP A 5 54.22 -15.07 -19.06
C ASP A 5 52.91 -14.64 -18.39
N PHE A 6 51.79 -14.67 -19.13
CA PHE A 6 50.46 -14.39 -18.61
C PHE A 6 50.02 -15.40 -17.54
N ILE A 7 50.27 -16.69 -17.79
CA ILE A 7 49.99 -17.75 -16.81
C ILE A 7 50.86 -17.54 -15.57
N ARG A 8 52.18 -17.37 -15.74
CA ARG A 8 53.10 -17.21 -14.60
C ARG A 8 52.77 -16.01 -13.72
N GLN A 9 52.29 -14.92 -14.32
CA GLN A 9 51.89 -13.72 -13.58
C GLN A 9 50.63 -13.94 -12.72
N ASN A 10 49.67 -14.73 -13.21
CA ASN A 10 48.35 -14.86 -12.58
C ASN A 10 48.11 -16.20 -11.86
N GLU A 11 49.01 -17.18 -12.01
CA GLU A 11 48.90 -18.53 -11.44
C GLU A 11 48.72 -18.52 -9.92
N ALA A 12 49.51 -17.70 -9.20
CA ALA A 12 49.41 -17.60 -7.73
C ALA A 12 48.02 -17.13 -7.29
N LYS A 13 47.48 -16.11 -7.98
CA LYS A 13 46.14 -15.54 -7.76
C LYS A 13 45.05 -16.58 -8.05
N TRP A 14 45.13 -17.31 -9.17
CA TRP A 14 44.15 -18.34 -9.52
C TRP A 14 44.15 -19.52 -8.55
N LYS A 15 45.31 -19.88 -8.02
CA LYS A 15 45.44 -20.94 -7.01
C LYS A 15 44.87 -20.52 -5.66
N GLU A 16 45.06 -19.27 -5.26
CA GLU A 16 44.44 -18.69 -4.06
C GLU A 16 42.90 -18.66 -4.21
N LEU A 17 42.41 -18.25 -5.38
CA LEU A 17 41.00 -18.32 -5.80
C LEU A 17 40.41 -19.74 -5.68
N GLU A 18 41.12 -20.76 -6.13
CA GLU A 18 40.67 -22.16 -6.03
C GLU A 18 40.61 -22.64 -4.58
N GLN A 19 41.62 -22.32 -3.77
CA GLN A 19 41.62 -22.65 -2.33
C GLN A 19 40.47 -21.95 -1.60
N LEU A 20 40.22 -20.68 -1.93
CA LEU A 20 39.07 -19.94 -1.45
C LEU A 20 37.76 -20.61 -1.88
N LEU A 21 37.67 -21.15 -3.10
CA LEU A 21 36.47 -21.86 -3.57
C LEU A 21 36.27 -23.24 -2.92
N GLU A 22 37.29 -23.85 -2.32
CA GLU A 22 37.17 -25.13 -1.62
C GLU A 22 36.77 -24.97 -0.14
N GLY A 23 36.93 -23.77 0.44
CA GLY A 23 36.51 -23.45 1.81
C GLY A 23 34.99 -23.49 2.05
N SER A 24 34.58 -23.54 3.32
CA SER A 24 33.18 -23.62 3.75
C SER A 24 32.56 -22.27 4.18
N HIS A 25 33.33 -21.19 4.28
CA HIS A 25 32.87 -19.84 4.65
C HIS A 25 33.41 -18.80 3.65
N HIS A 26 32.51 -18.08 2.98
CA HIS A 26 32.89 -16.99 2.07
C HIS A 26 32.06 -15.75 2.37
N ALA A 27 32.71 -14.60 2.45
CA ALA A 27 32.03 -13.32 2.37
C ALA A 27 31.53 -13.12 0.92
N PRO A 28 30.23 -12.79 0.70
CA PRO A 28 29.68 -12.56 -0.63
C PRO A 28 30.45 -11.51 -1.44
N ASP A 29 30.95 -10.48 -0.76
CA ASP A 29 31.68 -9.38 -1.39
C ASP A 29 33.04 -9.84 -1.96
N GLN A 30 33.73 -10.74 -1.25
CA GLN A 30 34.98 -11.34 -1.73
C GLN A 30 34.73 -12.19 -2.99
N LEU A 31 33.67 -13.01 -3.01
CA LEU A 31 33.32 -13.81 -4.19
C LEU A 31 32.99 -12.94 -5.42
N SER A 32 32.34 -11.80 -5.23
CA SER A 32 32.07 -10.84 -6.32
C SER A 32 33.34 -10.20 -6.88
N GLU A 33 34.28 -9.80 -6.02
CA GLU A 33 35.57 -9.24 -6.45
C GLU A 33 36.41 -10.28 -7.20
N LEU A 34 36.45 -11.51 -6.68
CA LEU A 34 37.08 -12.68 -7.30
C LEU A 34 36.45 -13.00 -8.68
N PHE A 35 35.13 -12.86 -8.81
CA PHE A 35 34.43 -13.06 -10.08
C PHE A 35 34.84 -12.02 -11.13
N VAL A 36 34.90 -10.74 -10.77
CA VAL A 36 35.33 -9.66 -11.68
C VAL A 36 36.74 -9.95 -12.17
N GLN A 37 37.66 -10.25 -11.26
CA GLN A 37 39.06 -10.55 -11.58
C GLN A 37 39.23 -11.74 -12.54
N VAL A 38 38.52 -12.85 -12.32
CA VAL A 38 38.60 -14.02 -13.22
C VAL A 38 37.94 -13.73 -14.56
N THR A 39 36.90 -12.90 -14.59
CA THR A 39 36.21 -12.51 -15.83
C THR A 39 37.07 -11.59 -16.69
N ASP A 40 37.85 -10.70 -16.07
CA ASP A 40 38.83 -9.86 -16.75
C ASP A 40 39.96 -10.72 -17.36
N ASP A 41 40.54 -11.63 -16.57
CA ASP A 41 41.58 -12.55 -17.03
C ASP A 41 41.05 -13.47 -18.16
N LEU A 42 39.81 -13.93 -18.06
CA LEU A 42 39.13 -14.71 -19.10
C LEU A 42 38.90 -13.89 -20.37
N SER A 43 38.53 -12.62 -20.25
CA SER A 43 38.33 -11.73 -21.39
C SER A 43 39.65 -11.49 -22.14
N TYR A 44 40.75 -11.27 -21.40
CA TYR A 44 42.09 -11.20 -21.97
C TYR A 44 42.47 -12.50 -22.69
N ALA A 45 42.26 -13.65 -22.06
CA ALA A 45 42.58 -14.95 -22.64
C ALA A 45 41.72 -15.28 -23.89
N ARG A 46 40.46 -14.82 -23.95
CA ARG A 46 39.60 -14.97 -25.12
C ARG A 46 40.11 -14.18 -26.32
N THR A 47 40.64 -12.98 -26.09
CA THR A 47 41.17 -12.09 -27.14
C THR A 47 42.53 -12.56 -27.66
N PHE A 48 43.46 -12.87 -26.76
CA PHE A 48 44.86 -13.13 -27.13
C PHE A 48 45.20 -14.62 -27.26
N TYR A 49 44.45 -15.52 -26.61
CA TYR A 49 44.74 -16.97 -26.56
C TYR A 49 43.48 -17.84 -26.85
N PRO A 50 42.75 -17.60 -27.96
CA PRO A 50 41.42 -18.18 -28.18
C PRO A 50 41.38 -19.71 -28.26
N ASN A 51 42.47 -20.36 -28.69
CA ASN A 51 42.54 -21.81 -28.91
C ASN A 51 43.38 -22.54 -27.85
N ARG A 52 43.55 -21.95 -26.66
CA ARG A 52 44.44 -22.48 -25.62
C ARG A 52 43.70 -22.94 -24.36
N SER A 53 44.37 -23.79 -23.58
CA SER A 53 43.81 -24.42 -22.38
C SER A 53 43.52 -23.41 -21.27
N VAL A 54 44.30 -22.33 -21.16
CA VAL A 54 44.10 -21.28 -20.16
C VAL A 54 42.72 -20.64 -20.26
N ARG A 55 42.18 -20.46 -21.48
CA ARG A 55 40.81 -19.97 -21.69
C ARG A 55 39.77 -20.93 -21.10
N VAL A 56 39.95 -22.23 -21.33
CA VAL A 56 39.03 -23.27 -20.83
C VAL A 56 39.08 -23.34 -19.30
N TYR A 57 40.28 -23.27 -18.74
CA TYR A 57 40.51 -23.22 -17.30
C TYR A 57 39.80 -22.03 -16.64
N LEU A 58 40.05 -20.81 -17.13
CA LEU A 58 39.44 -19.58 -16.59
C LEU A 58 37.92 -19.56 -16.77
N ASN A 59 37.41 -20.11 -17.87
CA ASN A 59 35.97 -20.23 -18.08
C ASN A 59 35.34 -21.20 -17.07
N GLY A 60 36.00 -22.32 -16.77
CA GLY A 60 35.57 -23.26 -15.72
C GLY A 60 35.60 -22.63 -14.32
N LEU A 61 36.65 -21.87 -14.01
CA LEU A 61 36.80 -21.16 -12.74
C LEU A 61 35.68 -20.10 -12.57
N ALA A 62 35.44 -19.28 -13.61
CA ALA A 62 34.37 -18.30 -13.64
C ALA A 62 32.98 -18.93 -13.46
N GLN A 63 32.72 -20.07 -14.11
CA GLN A 63 31.46 -20.81 -13.96
C GLN A 63 31.26 -21.31 -12.53
N ARG A 64 32.30 -21.86 -11.90
CA ARG A 64 32.23 -22.32 -10.50
C ARG A 64 31.89 -21.18 -9.55
N ILE A 65 32.55 -20.03 -9.71
CA ILE A 65 32.26 -18.81 -8.93
C ILE A 65 30.82 -18.35 -9.18
N PHE A 66 30.40 -18.26 -10.45
CA PHE A 66 29.05 -17.87 -10.85
C PHE A 66 27.98 -18.75 -10.20
N PHE A 67 28.14 -20.08 -10.27
CA PHE A 67 27.22 -20.99 -9.61
C PHE A 67 27.25 -20.83 -8.09
N LYS A 68 28.41 -20.58 -7.45
CA LYS A 68 28.48 -20.39 -6.00
C LYS A 68 27.79 -19.11 -5.54
N ILE A 69 27.95 -18.00 -6.28
CA ILE A 69 27.27 -16.72 -6.04
C ILE A 69 25.75 -16.86 -6.22
N TYR A 70 25.31 -17.54 -7.28
CA TYR A 70 23.88 -17.60 -7.62
C TYR A 70 23.10 -18.76 -7.00
N LYS A 71 23.76 -19.82 -6.51
CA LYS A 71 23.12 -20.97 -5.84
C LYS A 71 22.66 -20.65 -4.41
N GLY A 72 22.98 -19.46 -3.89
CA GLY A 72 22.52 -18.93 -2.60
C GLY A 72 21.10 -18.34 -2.57
N LYS A 73 20.21 -18.65 -3.52
CA LYS A 73 18.77 -18.31 -3.37
C LYS A 73 18.15 -19.27 -2.36
N THR A 74 18.28 -18.94 -1.08
CA THR A 74 17.67 -19.65 0.05
C THR A 74 16.17 -19.85 -0.18
N SER A 75 15.63 -20.99 0.29
CA SER A 75 14.23 -21.35 0.06
C SER A 75 13.27 -20.27 0.59
N ARG A 76 12.08 -20.12 -0.01
CA ARG A 76 11.06 -19.18 0.50
C ARG A 76 10.79 -19.36 2.00
N ARG A 77 10.85 -20.61 2.49
CA ARG A 77 10.62 -20.96 3.91
C ARG A 77 11.72 -20.43 4.84
N SER A 78 12.99 -20.46 4.42
CA SER A 78 14.07 -19.87 5.23
C SER A 78 14.02 -18.34 5.28
N ARG A 79 13.49 -17.68 4.24
CA ARG A 79 13.35 -16.22 4.23
C ARG A 79 12.30 -15.71 5.22
N ILE A 80 11.17 -16.40 5.35
CA ILE A 80 10.13 -16.03 6.33
C ILE A 80 10.69 -16.17 7.74
N VAL A 81 11.33 -17.31 8.06
CA VAL A 81 11.91 -17.55 9.38
C VAL A 81 13.01 -16.53 9.71
N ALA A 82 13.90 -16.23 8.75
CA ALA A 82 14.94 -15.22 8.91
C ALA A 82 14.35 -13.81 9.13
N PHE A 83 13.25 -13.48 8.47
CA PHE A 83 12.55 -12.21 8.72
C PHE A 83 12.11 -12.10 10.18
N TRP A 84 11.43 -13.11 10.73
CA TRP A 84 10.92 -13.07 12.11
C TRP A 84 12.04 -13.18 13.17
N LEU A 85 13.08 -13.98 12.93
CA LEU A 85 14.11 -14.24 13.94
C LEU A 85 15.31 -13.30 13.89
N ASP A 86 15.59 -12.70 12.73
CA ASP A 86 16.80 -11.90 12.51
C ASP A 86 16.46 -10.46 12.05
N GLU A 87 15.70 -10.26 10.98
CA GLU A 87 15.46 -8.90 10.44
C GLU A 87 14.51 -8.06 11.32
N LEU A 88 13.35 -8.60 11.67
CA LEU A 88 12.30 -7.90 12.41
C LEU A 88 12.74 -7.46 13.82
N PRO A 89 13.43 -8.29 14.64
CA PRO A 89 13.94 -7.83 15.94
C PRO A 89 14.89 -6.64 15.82
N LEU A 90 15.71 -6.58 14.77
CA LEU A 90 16.61 -5.45 14.53
C LEU A 90 15.82 -4.18 14.18
N LEU A 91 14.76 -4.31 13.38
CA LEU A 91 13.85 -3.20 13.06
C LEU A 91 13.09 -2.71 14.29
N ILE A 92 12.59 -3.61 15.13
CA ILE A 92 11.95 -3.26 16.41
C ILE A 92 12.92 -2.52 17.31
N TYR A 93 14.18 -2.97 17.40
CA TYR A 93 15.18 -2.26 18.19
C TYR A 93 15.45 -0.84 17.66
N GLN A 94 15.48 -0.64 16.34
CA GLN A 94 15.62 0.70 15.74
C GLN A 94 14.43 1.60 16.07
N ALA A 95 13.22 1.04 16.11
CA ALA A 95 11.97 1.75 16.41
C ALA A 95 11.62 1.78 17.92
N ARG A 96 12.50 1.32 18.82
CA ARG A 96 12.21 1.18 20.25
C ARG A 96 11.72 2.45 20.95
N TYR A 97 12.19 3.62 20.50
CA TYR A 97 11.72 4.90 21.06
C TYR A 97 10.35 5.28 20.52
N ASP A 98 10.06 4.96 19.26
CA ASP A 98 8.74 5.16 18.67
C ASP A 98 7.72 4.22 19.34
N LEU A 99 8.14 2.99 19.68
CA LEU A 99 7.36 2.03 20.46
C LEU A 99 7.12 2.48 21.90
N LEU A 100 8.16 2.96 22.59
CA LEU A 100 8.02 3.50 23.94
C LEU A 100 7.11 4.73 23.96
N PHE A 101 7.27 5.64 23.00
CA PHE A 101 6.41 6.82 22.88
C PHE A 101 4.96 6.43 22.62
N SER A 102 4.71 5.50 21.68
CA SER A 102 3.38 4.95 21.41
C SER A 102 2.74 4.34 22.68
N LEU A 103 3.51 3.55 23.44
CA LEU A 103 3.05 2.94 24.68
C LEU A 103 2.69 3.98 25.75
N LEU A 104 3.58 4.95 26.00
CA LEU A 104 3.36 6.00 27.00
C LEU A 104 2.17 6.87 26.63
N LEU A 105 2.03 7.20 25.36
CA LEU A 105 0.89 7.96 24.85
C LEU A 105 -0.42 7.20 25.07
N PHE A 106 -0.46 5.90 24.73
CA PHE A 106 -1.64 5.07 24.89
C PHE A 106 -2.03 4.89 26.36
N VAL A 107 -1.06 4.61 27.23
CA VAL A 107 -1.30 4.48 28.68
C VAL A 107 -1.74 5.81 29.28
N GLY A 108 -1.12 6.92 28.88
CA GLY A 108 -1.52 8.26 29.28
C GLY A 108 -2.96 8.58 28.86
N ALA A 109 -3.33 8.22 27.63
CA ALA A 109 -4.69 8.36 27.13
C ALA A 109 -5.70 7.50 27.91
N MET A 110 -5.35 6.27 28.26
CA MET A 110 -6.17 5.41 29.11
C MET A 110 -6.38 6.02 30.50
N ALA A 111 -5.34 6.61 31.09
CA ALA A 111 -5.46 7.34 32.35
C ALA A 111 -6.36 8.58 32.21
N ILE A 112 -6.23 9.34 31.11
CA ILE A 112 -7.11 10.47 30.81
C ILE A 112 -8.57 10.02 30.73
N GLY A 113 -8.88 8.97 29.96
CA GLY A 113 -10.26 8.48 29.84
C GLY A 113 -10.85 8.01 31.17
N MET A 114 -10.06 7.29 31.97
CA MET A 114 -10.46 6.85 33.31
C MET A 114 -10.72 8.03 34.25
N LEU A 115 -9.81 9.00 34.31
CA LEU A 115 -9.94 10.18 35.19
C LEU A 115 -11.08 11.10 34.73
N SER A 116 -11.30 11.24 33.43
CA SER A 116 -12.40 12.02 32.87
C SER A 116 -13.75 11.42 33.22
N CYS A 117 -13.94 10.09 33.12
CA CYS A 117 -15.16 9.44 33.59
C CYS A 117 -15.35 9.55 35.11
N ALA A 118 -14.24 9.58 35.88
CA ALA A 118 -14.31 9.76 37.32
C ALA A 118 -14.73 11.18 37.73
N ALA A 119 -14.34 12.18 36.93
CA ALA A 119 -14.69 13.57 37.16
C ALA A 119 -16.09 13.93 36.65
N ASP A 120 -16.50 13.33 35.53
CA ASP A 120 -17.77 13.63 34.84
C ASP A 120 -18.45 12.33 34.35
N PRO A 121 -19.58 11.94 34.95
CA PRO A 121 -20.36 10.79 34.52
C PRO A 121 -20.92 10.89 33.09
N GLU A 122 -21.14 12.09 32.55
CA GLU A 122 -21.63 12.27 31.17
C GLU A 122 -20.55 11.91 30.15
N PHE A 123 -19.27 12.10 30.49
CA PHE A 123 -18.14 11.78 29.62
C PHE A 123 -18.15 10.33 29.14
N LEU A 124 -18.61 9.39 29.98
CA LEU A 124 -18.74 7.98 29.62
C LEU A 124 -19.68 7.79 28.42
N ARG A 125 -20.84 8.46 28.44
CA ARG A 125 -21.85 8.37 27.37
C ARG A 125 -21.38 9.10 26.11
N THR A 126 -20.59 10.16 26.24
CA THR A 126 -19.94 10.82 25.09
C THR A 126 -18.96 9.89 24.36
N ILE A 127 -18.17 9.12 25.10
CA ILE A 127 -17.14 8.25 24.52
C ILE A 127 -17.69 6.91 24.03
N LEU A 128 -18.52 6.22 24.83
CA LEU A 128 -19.03 4.89 24.50
C LEU A 128 -20.40 4.91 23.78
N GLY A 129 -21.12 6.03 23.84
CA GLY A 129 -22.46 6.17 23.29
C GLY A 129 -23.56 5.62 24.20
N ASP A 130 -24.75 6.22 24.12
CA ASP A 130 -25.90 5.83 24.94
C ASP A 130 -26.34 4.38 24.72
N GLY A 131 -26.31 3.91 23.48
CA GLY A 131 -26.69 2.55 23.13
C GLY A 131 -25.84 1.50 23.84
N TYR A 132 -24.52 1.68 23.83
CA TYR A 132 -23.60 0.76 24.49
C TYR A 132 -23.76 0.75 26.01
N VAL A 133 -23.87 1.95 26.61
CA VAL A 133 -24.05 2.11 28.06
C VAL A 133 -25.36 1.49 28.52
N ASN A 134 -26.47 1.72 27.80
CA ASN A 134 -27.78 1.17 28.16
C ASN A 134 -27.79 -0.36 28.04
N MET A 135 -27.34 -0.91 26.92
CA MET A 135 -27.20 -2.37 26.71
C MET A 135 -26.34 -3.01 27.82
N THR A 136 -25.23 -2.39 28.19
CA THR A 136 -24.36 -2.95 29.23
C THR A 136 -25.00 -2.90 30.62
N ASN A 137 -25.75 -1.84 30.95
CA ASN A 137 -26.52 -1.80 32.20
C ASN A 137 -27.63 -2.87 32.23
N GLU A 138 -28.28 -3.14 31.09
CA GLU A 138 -29.26 -4.22 30.96
C GLU A 138 -28.61 -5.59 31.17
N ASN A 139 -27.44 -5.83 30.58
CA ASN A 139 -26.64 -7.04 30.78
C ASN A 139 -26.18 -7.24 32.24
N ILE A 140 -25.81 -6.16 32.92
CA ILE A 140 -25.49 -6.19 34.35
C ILE A 140 -26.74 -6.54 35.16
N ALA A 141 -27.90 -5.98 34.82
CA ALA A 141 -29.17 -6.26 35.50
C ALA A 141 -29.66 -7.71 35.28
N SER A 142 -29.34 -8.32 34.13
CA SER A 142 -29.66 -9.72 33.83
C SER A 142 -28.67 -10.72 34.44
N GLY A 143 -27.60 -10.25 35.10
CA GLY A 143 -26.62 -11.09 35.79
C GLY A 143 -25.46 -11.59 34.91
N ASP A 144 -25.36 -11.16 33.66
CA ASP A 144 -24.22 -11.46 32.77
C ASP A 144 -23.66 -10.17 32.14
N PRO A 145 -22.83 -9.41 32.88
CA PRO A 145 -22.26 -8.15 32.43
C PRO A 145 -21.50 -8.22 31.09
N MET A 146 -21.07 -9.41 30.68
CA MET A 146 -20.26 -9.65 29.48
C MET A 146 -21.06 -10.38 28.37
N ALA A 147 -22.39 -10.41 28.46
CA ALA A 147 -23.27 -11.10 27.50
C ALA A 147 -23.06 -10.66 26.04
N VAL A 148 -22.69 -9.39 25.79
CA VAL A 148 -22.40 -8.86 24.45
C VAL A 148 -21.33 -9.69 23.70
N TYR A 149 -20.42 -10.35 24.42
CA TYR A 149 -19.36 -11.16 23.83
C TYR A 149 -19.78 -12.63 23.59
N LYS A 150 -21.04 -13.01 23.91
CA LYS A 150 -21.53 -14.40 23.90
C LYS A 150 -22.58 -14.71 22.82
N GLU A 151 -23.15 -13.74 22.10
CA GLU A 151 -24.36 -13.99 21.27
C GLU A 151 -24.12 -14.40 19.80
N HIS A 152 -22.88 -14.32 19.26
CA HIS A 152 -22.63 -14.60 17.84
C HIS A 152 -21.89 -15.92 17.59
N GLY A 153 -22.10 -16.53 16.41
CA GLY A 153 -21.44 -17.79 16.01
C GLY A 153 -19.91 -17.65 15.93
N GLU A 154 -19.20 -18.64 16.50
CA GLU A 154 -17.76 -18.60 16.81
C GLU A 154 -16.87 -18.16 15.63
N PHE A 155 -17.08 -18.75 14.45
CA PHE A 155 -16.25 -18.50 13.27
C PHE A 155 -16.51 -17.12 12.63
N ASN A 156 -17.76 -16.66 12.62
CA ASN A 156 -18.11 -15.36 12.05
C ASN A 156 -17.65 -14.22 12.97
N MET A 157 -17.75 -14.42 14.29
CA MET A 157 -17.24 -13.49 15.28
C MET A 157 -15.70 -13.39 15.22
N PHE A 158 -15.02 -14.54 15.13
CA PHE A 158 -13.57 -14.61 14.92
C PHE A 158 -13.10 -13.79 13.74
N LEU A 159 -13.70 -14.02 12.57
CA LEU A 159 -13.34 -13.28 11.35
C LEU A 159 -13.68 -11.79 11.48
N GLY A 160 -14.86 -11.45 12.00
CA GLY A 160 -15.32 -10.07 12.14
C GLY A 160 -14.40 -9.24 13.03
N ILE A 161 -14.08 -9.74 14.23
CA ILE A 161 -13.29 -8.99 15.21
C ILE A 161 -11.82 -8.94 14.80
N THR A 162 -11.26 -10.06 14.32
CA THR A 162 -9.88 -10.10 13.81
C THR A 162 -9.70 -9.10 12.65
N LEU A 163 -10.63 -9.06 11.70
CA LEU A 163 -10.55 -8.12 10.57
C LEU A 163 -10.72 -6.67 11.01
N ASN A 164 -11.62 -6.40 11.96
CA ASN A 164 -11.78 -5.05 12.52
C ASN A 164 -10.49 -4.58 13.20
N ASN A 165 -9.88 -5.39 14.06
CA ASN A 165 -8.66 -5.02 14.76
C ASN A 165 -7.45 -4.85 13.82
N ILE A 166 -7.34 -5.70 12.78
CA ILE A 166 -6.35 -5.50 11.71
C ILE A 166 -6.59 -4.18 10.98
N LEU A 167 -7.85 -3.84 10.69
CA LEU A 167 -8.21 -2.60 10.02
C LEU A 167 -7.87 -1.38 10.88
N VAL A 168 -8.21 -1.39 12.18
CA VAL A 168 -7.85 -0.33 13.12
C VAL A 168 -6.34 -0.13 13.15
N ALA A 169 -5.55 -1.21 13.22
CA ALA A 169 -4.09 -1.14 13.18
C ALA A 169 -3.55 -0.59 11.85
N LEU A 170 -4.12 -1.02 10.72
CA LEU A 170 -3.75 -0.53 9.40
C LEU A 170 -4.03 0.97 9.28
N ILE A 171 -5.20 1.44 9.71
CA ILE A 171 -5.55 2.87 9.73
C ILE A 171 -4.60 3.62 10.65
N THR A 172 -4.39 3.15 11.88
CA THR A 172 -3.44 3.74 12.84
C THR A 172 -2.05 3.94 12.22
N PHE A 173 -1.56 2.93 11.50
CA PHE A 173 -0.30 3.00 10.76
C PHE A 173 -0.35 4.04 9.63
N LEU A 174 -1.35 3.95 8.75
CA LEU A 174 -1.45 4.80 7.55
C LEU A 174 -1.62 6.28 7.87
N LEU A 175 -2.30 6.60 8.96
CA LEU A 175 -2.40 7.96 9.48
C LEU A 175 -1.05 8.58 9.84
N GLY A 176 0.02 7.77 9.89
CA GLY A 176 1.39 8.22 10.03
C GLY A 176 1.87 9.08 8.85
N VAL A 177 1.22 8.99 7.68
CA VAL A 177 1.56 9.80 6.49
C VAL A 177 1.40 11.29 6.79
N PHE A 178 0.49 11.67 7.70
CA PHE A 178 0.35 13.04 8.21
C PHE A 178 1.39 13.37 9.29
N TYR A 179 2.66 13.13 8.99
CA TYR A 179 3.78 13.44 9.89
C TYR A 179 3.67 12.76 11.27
N GLY A 180 2.95 11.64 11.38
CA GLY A 180 2.70 10.92 12.64
C GLY A 180 1.53 11.46 13.48
N ILE A 181 0.97 12.63 13.14
CA ILE A 181 -0.09 13.29 13.93
C ILE A 181 -1.37 12.45 13.96
N GLY A 182 -1.79 11.92 12.80
CA GLY A 182 -2.99 11.10 12.75
C GLY A 182 -2.85 9.80 13.56
N THR A 183 -1.66 9.19 13.55
CA THR A 183 -1.36 8.02 14.39
C THR A 183 -1.46 8.34 15.89
N ILE A 184 -0.93 9.49 16.32
CA ILE A 184 -1.03 9.98 17.71
C ILE A 184 -2.50 10.14 18.10
N GLY A 185 -3.32 10.78 17.27
CA GLY A 185 -4.75 10.94 17.51
C GLY A 185 -5.48 9.60 17.67
N SER A 186 -5.17 8.62 16.81
CA SER A 186 -5.74 7.28 16.90
C SER A 186 -5.37 6.55 18.20
N LEU A 187 -4.12 6.65 18.65
CA LEU A 187 -3.67 6.08 19.92
C LEU A 187 -4.36 6.74 21.13
N LEU A 188 -4.51 8.06 21.10
CA LEU A 188 -5.22 8.80 22.15
C LEU A 188 -6.68 8.34 22.26
N TYR A 189 -7.39 8.23 21.14
CA TYR A 189 -8.78 7.81 21.14
C TYR A 189 -8.97 6.39 21.68
N ASN A 190 -8.23 5.42 21.14
CA ASN A 190 -8.32 4.03 21.58
C ASN A 190 -7.92 3.87 23.06
N GLY A 191 -6.93 4.65 23.51
CA GLY A 191 -6.55 4.69 24.92
C GLY A 191 -7.67 5.26 25.80
N ILE A 192 -8.20 6.44 25.48
CA ILE A 192 -9.30 7.09 26.22
C ILE A 192 -10.53 6.18 26.28
N MET A 193 -10.91 5.58 25.16
CA MET A 193 -12.03 4.64 25.06
C MET A 193 -11.85 3.44 25.99
N LEU A 194 -10.66 2.81 25.98
CA LEU A 194 -10.35 1.71 26.89
C LEU A 194 -10.37 2.16 28.37
N GLY A 195 -9.86 3.35 28.65
CA GLY A 195 -9.87 3.94 29.99
C GLY A 195 -11.28 4.18 30.53
N ALA A 196 -12.15 4.76 29.69
CA ALA A 196 -13.55 5.01 29.98
C ALA A 196 -14.32 3.69 30.20
N PHE A 197 -14.11 2.71 29.31
CA PHE A 197 -14.66 1.37 29.45
C PHE A 197 -14.23 0.73 30.78
N GLN A 198 -12.94 0.76 31.12
CA GLN A 198 -12.45 0.13 32.34
C GLN A 198 -13.01 0.82 33.59
N TYR A 199 -13.12 2.16 33.57
CA TYR A 199 -13.72 2.93 34.66
C TYR A 199 -15.20 2.60 34.87
N PHE A 200 -15.96 2.40 33.79
CA PHE A 200 -17.38 2.05 33.88
C PHE A 200 -17.61 0.80 34.73
N PHE A 201 -16.78 -0.24 34.56
CA PHE A 201 -16.88 -1.44 35.40
C PHE A 201 -16.29 -1.25 36.80
N ILE A 202 -15.35 -0.32 37.01
CA ILE A 202 -14.91 0.08 38.35
C ILE A 202 -16.08 0.69 39.12
N ASP A 203 -16.80 1.64 38.52
CA ASP A 203 -17.95 2.33 39.12
C ASP A 203 -19.07 1.33 39.50
N LYS A 204 -19.25 0.27 38.71
CA LYS A 204 -20.22 -0.81 38.98
C LYS A 204 -19.73 -1.88 39.95
N GLY A 205 -18.51 -1.79 40.48
CA GLY A 205 -17.93 -2.80 41.37
C GLY A 205 -17.56 -4.12 40.68
N LEU A 206 -17.41 -4.12 39.35
CA LEU A 206 -17.16 -5.28 38.48
C LEU A 206 -15.76 -5.24 37.83
N PHE A 207 -14.80 -4.57 38.47
CA PHE A 207 -13.45 -4.40 37.93
C PHE A 207 -12.74 -5.74 37.69
N GLN A 208 -12.79 -6.67 38.64
CA GLN A 208 -12.08 -7.94 38.54
C GLN A 208 -12.55 -8.77 37.33
N GLU A 209 -13.87 -8.92 37.18
CA GLU A 209 -14.45 -9.68 36.07
C GLU A 209 -14.17 -9.04 34.72
N SER A 210 -14.37 -7.73 34.61
CA SER A 210 -14.09 -7.00 33.36
C SER A 210 -12.61 -7.05 32.99
N PHE A 211 -11.71 -6.88 33.96
CA PHE A 211 -10.28 -6.97 33.73
C PHE A 211 -9.88 -8.36 33.22
N LEU A 212 -10.31 -9.43 33.89
CA LEU A 212 -9.97 -10.79 33.48
C LEU A 212 -10.60 -11.20 32.14
N ALA A 213 -11.77 -10.64 31.78
CA ALA A 213 -12.43 -10.94 30.51
C ALA A 213 -11.74 -10.23 29.35
N VAL A 214 -11.47 -8.94 29.50
CA VAL A 214 -10.91 -8.09 28.45
C VAL A 214 -9.45 -8.44 28.19
N TRP A 215 -8.63 -8.55 29.24
CA TRP A 215 -7.19 -8.71 29.06
C TRP A 215 -6.78 -10.11 28.60
N LEU A 216 -7.70 -11.09 28.59
CA LEU A 216 -7.44 -12.45 28.08
C LEU A 216 -7.02 -12.43 26.60
N HIS A 217 -7.76 -11.68 25.77
CA HIS A 217 -7.43 -11.42 24.37
C HIS A 217 -6.78 -10.04 24.21
N GLY A 218 -7.22 -9.05 24.99
CA GLY A 218 -6.77 -7.66 24.95
C GLY A 218 -5.27 -7.49 25.17
N ALA A 219 -4.60 -8.41 25.88
CA ALA A 219 -3.13 -8.40 25.99
C ALA A 219 -2.44 -8.40 24.61
N PHE A 220 -2.96 -9.14 23.64
CA PHE A 220 -2.43 -9.13 22.27
C PHE A 220 -2.97 -7.98 21.43
N GLU A 221 -4.25 -7.64 21.54
CA GLU A 221 -4.87 -6.58 20.72
C GLU A 221 -4.33 -5.20 21.06
N ILE A 222 -4.32 -4.85 22.35
CA ILE A 222 -3.87 -3.54 22.81
C ILE A 222 -2.37 -3.39 22.54
N SER A 223 -1.58 -4.44 22.78
CA SER A 223 -0.16 -4.46 22.40
C SER A 223 0.02 -4.25 20.90
N SER A 224 -0.82 -4.87 20.07
CA SER A 224 -0.77 -4.73 18.62
C SER A 224 -1.15 -3.34 18.14
N ILE A 225 -2.14 -2.69 18.75
CA ILE A 225 -2.50 -1.29 18.47
C ILE A 225 -1.32 -0.37 18.83
N VAL A 226 -0.67 -0.59 19.98
CA VAL A 226 0.53 0.17 20.37
C VAL A 226 1.68 -0.04 19.39
N ILE A 227 1.90 -1.26 18.90
CA ILE A 227 2.94 -1.56 17.89
C ILE A 227 2.57 -0.92 16.53
N ALA A 228 1.31 -0.95 16.12
CA ALA A 228 0.82 -0.28 14.92
C ALA A 228 0.97 1.25 15.03
N GLY A 229 0.75 1.81 16.22
CA GLY A 229 1.07 3.18 16.56
C GLY A 229 2.55 3.51 16.37
N ALA A 230 3.42 2.66 16.91
CA ALA A 230 4.86 2.79 16.71
C ALA A 230 5.25 2.73 15.23
N ALA A 231 4.60 1.87 14.46
CA ALA A 231 4.78 1.75 13.01
C ALA A 231 4.41 3.04 12.27
N GLY A 232 3.25 3.64 12.59
CA GLY A 232 2.78 4.88 11.98
C GLY A 232 3.65 6.08 12.35
N ILE A 233 4.06 6.17 13.62
CA ILE A 233 5.03 7.16 14.10
C ILE A 233 6.38 6.98 13.39
N THR A 234 6.88 5.75 13.26
CA THR A 234 8.13 5.45 12.54
C THR A 234 8.07 5.98 11.11
N MET A 235 6.97 5.70 10.40
CA MET A 235 6.76 6.19 9.03
C MET A 235 6.71 7.72 8.96
N GLY A 236 5.89 8.36 9.80
CA GLY A 236 5.73 9.81 9.84
C GLY A 236 7.01 10.55 10.21
N ARG A 237 7.79 9.99 11.14
CA ARG A 237 9.09 10.52 11.55
C ARG A 237 10.06 10.66 10.39
N GLY A 238 9.98 9.77 9.39
CA GLY A 238 10.79 9.85 8.16
C GLY A 238 10.53 11.12 7.34
N LEU A 239 9.31 11.66 7.37
CA LEU A 239 8.96 12.94 6.72
C LEU A 239 9.42 14.15 7.52
N VAL A 240 9.26 14.09 8.85
CA VAL A 240 9.59 15.20 9.76
C VAL A 240 11.10 15.37 9.93
N PHE A 241 11.82 14.26 10.13
CA PHE A 241 13.24 14.25 10.45
C PHE A 241 14.03 13.41 9.43
N PRO A 242 14.22 13.93 8.20
CA PRO A 242 14.81 13.16 7.11
C PRO A 242 16.33 12.95 7.24
N GLY A 243 16.98 13.59 8.22
CA GLY A 243 18.43 13.56 8.38
C GLY A 243 19.12 14.13 7.14
N THR A 244 20.06 13.36 6.57
CA THR A 244 20.80 13.73 5.35
C THR A 244 20.13 13.26 4.05
N LEU A 245 18.96 12.62 4.12
CA LEU A 245 18.26 12.11 2.95
C LEU A 245 17.23 13.11 2.43
N PRO A 246 16.88 13.08 1.12
CA PRO A 246 15.69 13.76 0.63
C PRO A 246 14.44 13.26 1.37
N ARG A 247 13.48 14.16 1.70
CA ARG A 247 12.27 13.83 2.48
C ARG A 247 11.53 12.61 1.97
N MET A 248 11.31 12.51 0.67
CA MET A 248 10.59 11.37 0.08
C MET A 248 11.37 10.05 0.23
N ARG A 249 12.70 10.09 0.12
CA ARG A 249 13.55 8.91 0.30
C ARG A 249 13.56 8.46 1.76
N SER A 250 13.69 9.41 2.69
CA SER A 250 13.56 9.14 4.12
C SER A 250 12.19 8.54 4.46
N PHE A 251 11.12 9.07 3.86
CA PHE A 251 9.77 8.53 4.00
C PHE A 251 9.67 7.10 3.49
N GLN A 252 10.11 6.78 2.27
CA GLN A 252 10.06 5.42 1.74
C GLN A 252 10.78 4.41 2.65
N LEU A 253 11.95 4.79 3.17
CA LEU A 253 12.70 3.93 4.09
C LEU A 253 11.97 3.73 5.40
N SER A 254 11.46 4.81 5.98
CA SER A 254 10.76 4.78 7.26
C SER A 254 9.41 4.08 7.15
N ALA A 255 8.70 4.25 6.03
CA ALA A 255 7.47 3.55 5.67
C ALA A 255 7.71 2.05 5.51
N ARG A 256 8.79 1.63 4.86
CA ARG A 256 9.15 0.20 4.76
C ARG A 256 9.43 -0.41 6.13
N ARG A 257 10.15 0.30 7.00
CA ARG A 257 10.39 -0.14 8.39
C ARG A 257 9.08 -0.21 9.18
N GLY A 258 8.24 0.83 9.10
CA GLY A 258 6.93 0.86 9.72
C GLY A 258 6.03 -0.28 9.23
N MET A 259 5.99 -0.56 7.93
CA MET A 259 5.25 -1.69 7.37
C MET A 259 5.71 -3.03 7.95
N SER A 260 7.02 -3.24 8.12
CA SER A 260 7.52 -4.45 8.77
C SER A 260 7.06 -4.58 10.23
N LEU A 261 6.97 -3.46 10.97
CA LEU A 261 6.39 -3.45 12.33
C LEU A 261 4.89 -3.74 12.29
N LEU A 262 4.13 -3.17 11.35
CA LEU A 262 2.71 -3.47 11.19
C LEU A 262 2.48 -4.95 10.85
N VAL A 263 3.25 -5.52 9.92
CA VAL A 263 3.14 -6.95 9.58
C VAL A 263 3.38 -7.84 10.81
N SER A 264 4.20 -7.38 11.75
CA SER A 264 4.46 -8.14 12.99
C SER A 264 3.25 -8.29 13.90
N THR A 265 2.22 -7.45 13.75
CA THR A 265 0.99 -7.51 14.57
C THR A 265 -0.03 -8.51 14.03
N LEU A 266 0.05 -8.90 12.75
CA LEU A 266 -0.94 -9.80 12.14
C LEU A 266 -1.10 -11.13 12.88
N PRO A 267 -0.02 -11.86 13.26
CA PRO A 267 -0.17 -13.10 14.02
C PRO A 267 -0.78 -12.87 15.41
N LEU A 268 -0.53 -11.71 16.03
CA LEU A 268 -1.09 -11.37 17.33
C LEU A 268 -2.60 -11.12 17.25
N PHE A 269 -3.08 -10.43 16.22
CA PHE A 269 -4.52 -10.23 16.01
C PHE A 269 -5.24 -11.55 15.72
N ILE A 270 -4.64 -12.43 14.91
CA ILE A 270 -5.20 -13.77 14.65
C ILE A 270 -5.29 -14.55 15.96
N LEU A 271 -4.24 -14.50 16.78
CA LEU A 271 -4.23 -15.18 18.08
C LEU A 271 -5.24 -14.56 19.05
N ALA A 272 -5.36 -13.24 19.08
CA ALA A 272 -6.31 -12.53 19.92
C ALA A 272 -7.75 -12.85 19.57
N GLY A 273 -8.15 -12.73 18.28
CA GLY A 273 -9.50 -13.06 17.85
C GLY A 273 -9.83 -14.53 18.11
N PHE A 274 -8.84 -15.43 18.03
CA PHE A 274 -9.02 -16.84 18.38
C PHE A 274 -9.31 -17.01 19.88
N ILE A 275 -8.53 -16.35 20.75
CA ILE A 275 -8.77 -16.35 22.20
C ILE A 275 -10.13 -15.74 22.53
N GLU A 276 -10.50 -14.65 21.88
CA GLU A 276 -11.79 -14.00 22.07
C GLU A 276 -12.94 -14.91 21.69
N SER A 277 -12.86 -15.52 20.51
CA SER A 277 -13.97 -16.28 19.95
C SER A 277 -14.18 -17.63 20.61
N PHE A 278 -13.10 -18.27 21.05
CA PHE A 278 -13.15 -19.63 21.58
C PHE A 278 -12.92 -19.72 23.09
N MET A 279 -12.10 -18.83 23.69
CA MET A 279 -11.71 -18.95 25.10
C MET A 279 -12.46 -17.99 26.04
N THR A 280 -12.86 -16.80 25.58
CA THR A 280 -13.44 -15.76 26.45
C THR A 280 -14.88 -16.09 26.92
N ARG A 281 -15.49 -17.13 26.34
CA ARG A 281 -16.82 -17.64 26.72
C ARG A 281 -16.79 -18.58 27.93
N TYR A 282 -15.64 -19.16 28.25
CA TYR A 282 -15.46 -19.99 29.44
C TYR A 282 -15.19 -19.11 30.67
N THR A 283 -16.14 -18.22 30.99
CA THR A 283 -16.06 -17.32 32.16
C THR A 283 -16.01 -18.08 33.49
N ASP A 284 -16.42 -19.35 33.50
CA ASP A 284 -16.37 -20.24 34.67
C ASP A 284 -14.96 -20.80 34.96
N ALA A 285 -13.97 -20.51 34.11
CA ALA A 285 -12.59 -20.91 34.35
C ALA A 285 -12.02 -20.19 35.59
N PRO A 286 -11.25 -20.87 36.47
CA PRO A 286 -10.72 -20.25 37.68
C PRO A 286 -9.93 -18.96 37.41
N ASP A 287 -10.18 -17.91 38.18
CA ASP A 287 -9.54 -16.60 38.04
C ASP A 287 -8.01 -16.68 37.97
N LEU A 288 -7.41 -17.56 38.78
CA LEU A 288 -5.96 -17.74 38.81
C LEU A 288 -5.41 -18.28 37.47
N LEU A 289 -6.17 -19.12 36.77
CA LEU A 289 -5.79 -19.63 35.45
C LEU A 289 -5.89 -18.53 34.39
N ARG A 290 -6.99 -17.74 34.42
CA ARG A 290 -7.19 -16.58 33.53
C ARG A 290 -6.08 -15.56 33.72
N ALA A 291 -5.77 -15.20 34.97
CA ALA A 291 -4.69 -14.28 35.32
C ALA A 291 -3.32 -14.80 34.85
N PHE A 292 -2.99 -16.08 35.10
CA PHE A 292 -1.74 -16.70 34.63
C PHE A 292 -1.60 -16.61 33.10
N PHE A 293 -2.68 -16.89 32.37
CA PHE A 293 -2.69 -16.79 30.92
C PHE A 293 -2.47 -15.35 30.43
N ILE A 294 -3.11 -14.36 31.07
CA ILE A 294 -2.89 -12.93 30.78
C ILE A 294 -1.40 -12.57 30.98
N PHE A 295 -0.80 -12.98 32.10
CA PHE A 295 0.63 -12.75 32.36
C PHE A 295 1.53 -13.44 31.33
N LEU A 296 1.16 -14.64 30.86
CA LEU A 296 1.89 -15.34 29.81
C LEU A 296 1.84 -14.57 28.48
N CYS A 297 0.68 -14.06 28.08
CA CYS A 297 0.51 -13.24 26.88
C CYS A 297 1.35 -11.97 26.93
N PHE A 298 1.28 -11.21 28.03
CA PHE A 298 2.13 -10.04 28.21
C PHE A 298 3.61 -10.38 28.28
N GLY A 299 3.96 -11.48 28.96
CA GLY A 299 5.33 -11.99 29.03
C GLY A 299 5.89 -12.29 27.65
N PHE A 300 5.10 -12.91 26.78
CA PHE A 300 5.45 -13.14 25.38
C PHE A 300 5.68 -11.83 24.62
N VAL A 301 4.75 -10.87 24.70
CA VAL A 301 4.87 -9.57 24.01
C VAL A 301 6.12 -8.83 24.48
N LEU A 302 6.32 -8.70 25.79
CA LEU A 302 7.49 -8.03 26.38
C LEU A 302 8.79 -8.75 26.00
N PHE A 303 8.80 -10.08 26.03
CA PHE A 303 9.96 -10.85 25.61
C PHE A 303 10.29 -10.58 24.13
N TYR A 304 9.32 -10.73 23.23
CA TYR A 304 9.57 -10.65 21.78
C TYR A 304 9.82 -9.23 21.26
N PHE A 305 9.12 -8.22 21.79
CA PHE A 305 9.23 -6.83 21.30
C PHE A 305 10.22 -5.97 22.10
N VAL A 306 10.62 -6.37 23.31
CA VAL A 306 11.54 -5.58 24.15
C VAL A 306 12.85 -6.33 24.44
N VAL A 307 12.79 -7.56 24.91
CA VAL A 307 13.99 -8.30 25.37
C VAL A 307 14.76 -8.91 24.18
N PHE A 308 14.09 -9.66 23.33
CA PHE A 308 14.69 -10.38 22.20
C PHE A 308 15.41 -9.45 21.19
N PRO A 309 14.89 -8.28 20.81
CA PRO A 309 15.59 -7.29 19.99
C PRO A 309 16.92 -6.84 20.60
N ARG A 310 16.95 -6.61 21.92
CA ARG A 310 18.17 -6.21 22.65
C ARG A 310 19.22 -7.34 22.64
N LEU A 311 18.79 -8.58 22.83
CA LEU A 311 19.67 -9.75 22.78
C LEU A 311 20.26 -9.95 21.37
N ARG A 312 19.43 -9.78 20.33
CA ARG A 312 19.86 -9.92 18.93
C ARG A 312 20.86 -8.86 18.51
N VAL A 313 20.66 -7.60 18.90
CA VAL A 313 21.61 -6.52 18.61
C VAL A 313 22.95 -6.75 19.31
N LYS A 314 22.96 -7.24 20.56
CA LYS A 314 24.21 -7.59 21.27
C LYS A 314 24.99 -8.70 20.56
N LYS A 315 24.29 -9.70 20.02
CA LYS A 315 24.90 -10.81 19.28
C LYS A 315 25.42 -10.40 17.90
N ASN A 316 24.74 -9.46 17.24
CA ASN A 316 25.05 -8.99 15.88
C ASN A 316 25.65 -7.57 15.89
N ALA A 317 26.48 -7.22 16.89
CA ALA A 317 26.98 -5.86 17.11
C ALA A 317 27.77 -5.25 15.91
N GLY A 318 28.11 -6.04 14.89
CA GLY A 318 28.71 -5.58 13.62
C GLY A 318 27.75 -5.43 12.42
N GLU A 319 26.52 -5.94 12.49
CA GLU A 319 25.57 -6.03 11.37
C GLU A 319 24.22 -5.38 11.69
N LEU A 320 24.22 -4.20 12.30
CA LEU A 320 22.99 -3.40 12.32
C LEU A 320 22.59 -3.11 10.87
N PRO A 321 21.35 -3.39 10.44
CA PRO A 321 20.87 -3.10 9.09
C PRO A 321 20.70 -1.58 8.94
N GLY A 322 21.85 -0.90 8.81
CA GLY A 322 21.99 0.55 8.76
C GLY A 322 22.79 1.02 7.54
N LYS A 323 23.39 0.11 6.76
CA LYS A 323 24.08 0.42 5.50
C LYS A 323 23.88 -0.68 4.45
N LYS A 324 22.62 -1.04 4.14
CA LYS A 324 22.41 -1.36 2.71
C LYS A 324 22.61 -0.04 2.01
N GLN A 325 23.81 0.16 1.46
CA GLN A 325 24.17 1.29 0.62
C GLN A 325 23.21 1.20 -0.57
N LEU A 326 22.08 1.89 -0.44
CA LEU A 326 21.06 1.86 -1.45
C LEU A 326 21.66 2.56 -2.66
N THR A 327 21.64 1.86 -3.78
CA THR A 327 22.06 2.35 -5.08
C THR A 327 21.57 3.79 -5.26
N PRO A 328 22.42 4.69 -5.78
CA PRO A 328 22.02 6.06 -6.10
C PRO A 328 20.69 6.02 -6.86
N ASP A 329 19.78 6.88 -6.43
CA ASP A 329 18.53 7.14 -7.14
C ASP A 329 18.97 7.91 -8.39
N TYR A 330 19.35 7.19 -9.45
CA TYR A 330 19.16 7.74 -10.78
C TYR A 330 17.68 8.08 -10.82
N SER A 331 17.34 9.32 -11.18
CA SER A 331 16.01 9.65 -11.66
C SER A 331 15.59 8.53 -12.61
N ARG A 332 14.81 7.56 -12.12
CA ARG A 332 14.40 6.42 -12.93
C ARG A 332 13.40 7.00 -13.91
N ASP A 333 13.90 7.32 -15.09
CA ASP A 333 13.03 7.53 -16.23
C ASP A 333 12.25 6.24 -16.46
N ILE A 334 10.97 6.40 -16.75
CA ILE A 334 10.06 5.27 -16.96
C ILE A 334 10.49 4.60 -18.27
N ASP A 335 11.10 3.43 -18.18
CA ASP A 335 11.54 2.69 -19.38
C ASP A 335 10.37 1.92 -19.99
N PHE A 336 9.78 2.40 -21.08
CA PHE A 336 8.66 1.73 -21.76
C PHE A 336 9.09 0.47 -22.54
N THR A 337 10.40 0.22 -22.66
CA THR A 337 10.98 -0.74 -23.61
C THR A 337 11.34 -2.09 -23.02
N ILE A 338 11.06 -2.31 -21.74
CA ILE A 338 11.45 -3.52 -21.01
C ILE A 338 10.26 -4.21 -20.36
N ILE A 339 10.38 -5.52 -20.21
CA ILE A 339 9.42 -6.32 -19.45
C ILE A 339 9.61 -6.05 -17.96
N LYS A 340 8.56 -5.52 -17.32
CA LYS A 340 8.56 -5.15 -15.89
C LYS A 340 7.75 -6.11 -15.03
N THR A 341 8.16 -6.25 -13.79
CA THR A 341 7.36 -6.90 -12.74
C THR A 341 6.20 -6.02 -12.30
N THR A 342 5.14 -6.62 -11.70
CA THR A 342 4.00 -5.88 -11.16
C THR A 342 4.41 -4.78 -10.18
N GLY A 343 5.43 -5.02 -9.34
CA GLY A 343 5.93 -4.03 -8.39
C GLY A 343 6.68 -2.86 -9.05
N GLU A 344 7.34 -3.11 -10.18
CA GLU A 344 7.98 -2.06 -10.98
C GLU A 344 6.94 -1.20 -11.69
N VAL A 345 5.93 -1.81 -12.34
CA VAL A 345 4.82 -1.07 -12.95
C VAL A 345 4.05 -0.26 -11.90
N PHE A 346 3.82 -0.82 -10.71
CA PHE A 346 3.24 -0.10 -9.58
C PHE A 346 4.08 1.14 -9.23
N THR A 347 5.40 0.98 -9.10
CA THR A 347 6.31 2.10 -8.79
C THR A 347 6.28 3.17 -9.90
N ASP A 348 6.34 2.75 -11.15
CA ASP A 348 6.31 3.64 -12.30
C ASP A 348 4.99 4.38 -12.43
N THR A 349 3.87 3.77 -12.01
CA THR A 349 2.56 4.43 -11.94
C THR A 349 2.61 5.65 -11.03
N PHE A 350 3.23 5.54 -9.85
CA PHE A 350 3.41 6.68 -8.94
C PHE A 350 4.41 7.71 -9.46
N LEU A 351 5.48 7.28 -10.14
CA LEU A 351 6.43 8.19 -10.79
C LEU A 351 5.74 9.00 -11.90
N PHE A 352 4.93 8.34 -12.74
CA PHE A 352 4.15 8.95 -13.79
C PHE A 352 3.10 9.92 -13.21
N PHE A 353 2.36 9.48 -12.19
CA PHE A 353 1.39 10.30 -11.49
C PHE A 353 2.03 11.55 -10.89
N ARG A 354 3.22 11.41 -10.28
CA ARG A 354 3.98 12.55 -9.74
C ARG A 354 4.48 13.48 -10.85
N LYS A 355 5.01 12.94 -11.95
CA LYS A 355 5.51 13.73 -13.10
C LYS A 355 4.41 14.61 -13.68
N HIS A 356 3.19 14.07 -13.80
CA HIS A 356 2.03 14.75 -14.39
C HIS A 356 0.97 15.17 -13.37
N PHE A 357 1.33 15.36 -12.10
CA PHE A 357 0.35 15.67 -11.05
C PHE A 357 -0.45 16.96 -11.34
N ARG A 358 0.21 17.99 -11.89
CA ARG A 358 -0.43 19.30 -12.16
C ARG A 358 -1.59 19.19 -13.17
N PRO A 359 -1.43 18.61 -14.37
CA PRO A 359 -2.56 18.43 -15.28
C PRO A 359 -3.65 17.53 -14.69
N PHE A 360 -3.28 16.44 -13.99
CA PHE A 360 -4.28 15.57 -13.33
C PHE A 360 -5.10 16.31 -12.28
N ALA A 361 -4.45 17.08 -11.41
CA ALA A 361 -5.14 17.87 -10.38
C ALA A 361 -6.08 18.91 -10.98
N TRP A 362 -5.67 19.61 -12.05
CA TRP A 362 -6.54 20.61 -12.70
C TRP A 362 -7.75 19.98 -13.38
N VAL A 363 -7.55 18.88 -14.12
CA VAL A 363 -8.66 18.17 -14.78
C VAL A 363 -9.60 17.56 -13.73
N ALA A 364 -9.07 17.01 -12.63
CA ALA A 364 -9.87 16.49 -11.53
C ALA A 364 -10.68 17.59 -10.85
N ALA A 365 -10.09 18.75 -10.59
CA ALA A 365 -10.77 19.89 -9.95
C ALA A 365 -11.88 20.45 -10.85
N ALA A 366 -11.60 20.64 -12.15
CA ALA A 366 -12.59 21.08 -13.12
C ALA A 366 -13.73 20.05 -13.27
N GLY A 367 -13.38 18.76 -13.31
CA GLY A 367 -14.34 17.66 -13.35
C GLY A 367 -15.23 17.60 -12.11
N ALA A 368 -14.67 17.74 -10.92
CA ALA A 368 -15.42 17.81 -9.67
C ALA A 368 -16.31 19.05 -9.58
N ALA A 369 -15.85 20.20 -10.08
CA ALA A 369 -16.66 21.41 -10.17
C ALA A 369 -17.84 21.22 -11.12
N LEU A 370 -17.61 20.67 -12.32
CA LEU A 370 -18.66 20.35 -13.29
C LEU A 370 -19.68 19.35 -12.70
N TYR A 371 -19.19 18.31 -12.03
CA TYR A 371 -20.04 17.35 -11.33
C TYR A 371 -20.92 18.04 -10.29
N CYS A 372 -20.35 18.91 -9.44
CA CYS A 372 -21.13 19.65 -8.44
C CYS A 372 -22.15 20.60 -9.08
N LEU A 373 -21.79 21.27 -10.19
CA LEU A 373 -22.72 22.12 -10.93
C LEU A 373 -23.91 21.33 -11.48
N VAL A 374 -23.69 20.13 -12.01
CA VAL A 374 -24.80 19.26 -12.48
C VAL A 374 -25.58 18.66 -11.31
N ALA A 375 -24.88 18.27 -10.25
CA ALA A 375 -25.49 17.66 -9.08
C ALA A 375 -26.42 18.62 -8.34
N PHE A 376 -26.01 19.88 -8.15
CA PHE A 376 -26.73 20.86 -7.34
C PHE A 376 -27.40 21.98 -8.13
N GLY A 377 -26.93 22.27 -9.36
CA GLY A 377 -27.48 23.37 -10.16
C GLY A 377 -28.85 23.08 -10.78
N GLY A 378 -29.24 21.80 -10.89
CA GLY A 378 -30.54 21.37 -11.40
C GLY A 378 -31.36 20.53 -10.43
N ALA A 379 -30.92 20.39 -9.17
CA ALA A 379 -31.64 19.62 -8.16
C ALA A 379 -32.80 20.43 -7.57
N GLU A 380 -33.99 19.84 -7.53
CA GLU A 380 -35.16 20.39 -6.82
C GLU A 380 -35.07 20.22 -5.30
N VAL A 381 -34.05 19.49 -4.85
CA VAL A 381 -33.87 19.01 -3.47
C VAL A 381 -32.61 19.63 -2.87
N SER A 382 -32.60 19.88 -1.56
CA SER A 382 -31.46 20.48 -0.88
C SER A 382 -30.21 19.56 -0.95
N PRO A 383 -28.98 20.09 -1.07
CA PRO A 383 -27.75 19.28 -1.11
C PRO A 383 -27.58 18.24 0.01
N PRO A 384 -27.94 18.53 1.29
CA PRO A 384 -27.87 17.54 2.36
C PRO A 384 -28.89 16.41 2.23
N GLU A 385 -30.02 16.65 1.57
CA GLU A 385 -30.99 15.62 1.22
C GLU A 385 -30.50 14.80 0.01
N LEU A 386 -29.84 15.46 -0.96
CA LEU A 386 -29.31 14.81 -2.16
C LEU A 386 -28.18 13.83 -1.85
N PHE A 387 -27.26 14.19 -0.95
CA PHE A 387 -26.15 13.35 -0.53
C PHE A 387 -26.01 13.34 1.00
N SER A 388 -26.18 12.15 1.57
CA SER A 388 -25.91 11.87 2.98
C SER A 388 -24.62 11.07 3.12
N PHE A 389 -23.72 11.59 3.94
CA PHE A 389 -22.46 10.92 4.26
C PHE A 389 -22.56 10.39 5.69
N GLY A 390 -22.31 9.09 5.85
CA GLY A 390 -22.28 8.48 7.18
C GLY A 390 -21.22 9.14 8.07
N VAL A 391 -21.53 9.31 9.35
CA VAL A 391 -20.58 9.82 10.37
C VAL A 391 -19.71 8.68 10.95
N TRP A 392 -19.91 7.46 10.47
CA TRP A 392 -19.19 6.26 10.89
C TRP A 392 -18.03 5.97 9.93
N MET A 393 -17.09 5.11 10.35
CA MET A 393 -15.96 4.67 9.52
C MET A 393 -16.46 4.06 8.21
N PHE A 394 -15.98 4.50 7.04
CA PHE A 394 -16.52 4.15 5.71
C PHE A 394 -17.80 4.89 5.30
N GLY A 395 -18.23 5.91 6.04
CA GLY A 395 -19.37 6.74 5.69
C GLY A 395 -19.25 7.33 4.28
N THR A 396 -18.08 7.84 3.89
CA THR A 396 -17.83 8.35 2.54
C THR A 396 -17.81 7.23 1.50
N LEU A 397 -17.21 6.07 1.82
CA LEU A 397 -17.24 4.92 0.91
C LEU A 397 -18.67 4.40 0.68
N SER A 398 -19.51 4.39 1.71
CA SER A 398 -20.90 3.95 1.63
C SER A 398 -21.76 4.91 0.78
N ALA A 399 -21.36 6.18 0.68
CA ALA A 399 -22.01 7.18 -0.16
C ALA A 399 -21.57 7.13 -1.64
N LEU A 400 -20.49 6.40 -1.98
CA LEU A 400 -19.97 6.35 -3.35
C LEU A 400 -21.00 5.90 -4.40
N PRO A 401 -21.82 4.85 -4.19
CA PRO A 401 -22.85 4.48 -5.16
C PRO A 401 -23.83 5.62 -5.44
N GLY A 402 -24.18 6.39 -4.41
CA GLY A 402 -25.06 7.56 -4.49
C GLY A 402 -24.52 8.68 -5.39
N LEU A 403 -23.18 8.80 -5.52
CA LEU A 403 -22.56 9.76 -6.44
C LEU A 403 -22.81 9.43 -7.92
N PHE A 404 -23.15 8.19 -8.24
CA PHE A 404 -23.43 7.79 -9.62
C PHE A 404 -24.91 7.56 -9.83
N ILE A 405 -25.58 6.93 -8.87
CA ILE A 405 -26.97 6.51 -8.97
C ILE A 405 -27.75 7.20 -7.86
N ASN A 406 -28.55 8.18 -8.24
CA ASN A 406 -29.41 8.90 -7.34
C ASN A 406 -30.78 9.12 -8.00
N GLU A 407 -31.84 8.65 -7.35
CA GLU A 407 -33.21 8.80 -7.86
C GLU A 407 -33.63 10.27 -8.00
N MET A 408 -33.05 11.16 -7.18
CA MET A 408 -33.35 12.58 -7.20
C MET A 408 -32.60 13.36 -8.30
N ASN A 409 -31.53 12.80 -8.87
CA ASN A 409 -30.81 13.42 -9.98
C ASN A 409 -30.28 12.37 -10.98
N PRO A 410 -30.99 12.12 -12.09
CA PRO A 410 -30.59 11.11 -13.07
C PRO A 410 -29.37 11.53 -13.92
N TRP A 411 -28.94 12.79 -13.85
CA TRP A 411 -27.81 13.30 -14.65
C TRP A 411 -26.44 12.97 -14.05
N LEU A 412 -26.37 12.43 -12.83
CA LEU A 412 -25.13 12.11 -12.13
C LEU A 412 -24.27 11.06 -12.87
N LEU A 413 -24.88 9.97 -13.33
CA LEU A 413 -24.15 8.95 -14.10
C LEU A 413 -23.68 9.50 -15.46
N PRO A 414 -24.53 10.15 -16.29
CA PRO A 414 -24.08 10.78 -17.53
C PRO A 414 -22.92 11.76 -17.38
N VAL A 415 -22.98 12.69 -16.40
CA VAL A 415 -21.88 13.65 -16.18
C VAL A 415 -20.62 12.93 -15.70
N SER A 416 -20.76 11.89 -14.86
CA SER A 416 -19.63 11.08 -14.43
C SER A 416 -18.97 10.36 -15.59
N ILE A 417 -19.74 9.79 -16.53
CA ILE A 417 -19.19 9.16 -17.74
C ILE A 417 -18.33 10.16 -18.52
N VAL A 418 -18.82 11.37 -18.73
CA VAL A 418 -18.07 12.41 -19.46
C VAL A 418 -16.78 12.77 -18.72
N VAL A 419 -16.86 13.07 -17.42
CA VAL A 419 -15.70 13.52 -16.64
C VAL A 419 -14.63 12.43 -16.50
N PHE A 420 -15.02 11.18 -16.22
CA PHE A 420 -14.08 10.06 -16.16
C PHE A 420 -13.46 9.77 -17.54
N SER A 421 -14.22 9.95 -18.63
CA SER A 421 -13.70 9.76 -19.99
C SER A 421 -12.65 10.81 -20.34
N ILE A 422 -12.89 12.07 -19.98
CA ILE A 422 -11.89 13.15 -20.13
C ILE A 422 -10.63 12.81 -19.33
N MET A 423 -10.79 12.35 -18.09
CA MET A 423 -9.66 11.98 -17.25
C MET A 423 -8.84 10.83 -17.85
N ALA A 424 -9.49 9.74 -18.26
CA ALA A 424 -8.84 8.61 -18.91
C ALA A 424 -8.12 9.03 -20.21
N PHE A 425 -8.78 9.86 -21.03
CA PHE A 425 -8.21 10.35 -22.28
C PHE A 425 -6.95 11.18 -22.07
N VAL A 426 -6.94 12.08 -21.07
CA VAL A 426 -5.75 12.86 -20.70
C VAL A 426 -4.62 11.94 -20.23
N VAL A 427 -4.93 10.94 -19.39
CA VAL A 427 -3.94 9.95 -18.93
C VAL A 427 -3.33 9.20 -20.10
N PHE A 428 -4.13 8.60 -20.96
CA PHE A 428 -3.66 7.80 -22.09
C PHE A 428 -2.87 8.65 -23.10
N THR A 429 -3.31 9.89 -23.36
CA THR A 429 -2.57 10.81 -24.22
C THR A 429 -1.20 11.17 -23.64
N LEU A 430 -1.08 11.36 -22.31
CA LEU A 430 0.19 11.63 -21.65
C LEU A 430 1.10 10.40 -21.56
N VAL A 431 0.51 9.20 -21.43
CA VAL A 431 1.24 7.94 -21.50
C VAL A 431 1.86 7.77 -22.88
N GLU A 432 1.09 7.95 -23.95
CA GLU A 432 1.58 7.89 -25.33
C GLU A 432 2.65 8.95 -25.61
N ARG A 433 2.44 10.18 -25.13
CA ARG A 433 3.41 11.28 -25.31
C ARG A 433 4.76 11.00 -24.63
N ASP A 434 4.74 10.27 -23.52
CA ASP A 434 5.96 9.92 -22.77
C ASP A 434 6.63 8.64 -23.31
N ALA A 435 5.92 7.82 -24.09
CA ALA A 435 6.45 6.64 -24.74
C ALA A 435 7.35 7.00 -25.94
N PRO A 436 8.38 6.20 -26.25
CA PRO A 436 9.26 6.46 -27.39
C PRO A 436 8.53 6.24 -28.72
N ASP A 437 8.81 7.10 -29.71
CA ASP A 437 8.32 6.97 -31.08
C ASP A 437 8.86 5.67 -31.72
N PHE A 438 8.02 4.94 -32.45
CA PHE A 438 8.40 3.75 -33.21
C PHE A 438 8.56 4.09 -34.70
N GLU A 439 9.65 3.66 -35.35
CA GLU A 439 9.87 3.77 -36.81
C GLU A 439 9.06 2.75 -37.64
N GLY A 440 7.83 2.44 -37.22
CA GLY A 440 6.88 1.68 -38.02
C GLY A 440 5.96 2.62 -38.78
N GLU A 441 5.78 2.40 -40.07
CA GLU A 441 4.89 3.16 -40.97
C GLU A 441 3.46 3.33 -40.42
N TYR A 442 3.24 4.28 -39.53
CA TYR A 442 1.92 4.80 -39.21
C TYR A 442 1.78 6.14 -39.91
N HIS A 443 0.97 6.15 -40.97
CA HIS A 443 0.56 7.35 -41.67
C HIS A 443 0.06 8.37 -40.64
N ARG A 444 0.80 9.48 -40.47
CA ARG A 444 0.33 10.60 -39.67
C ARG A 444 -0.97 11.10 -40.30
N PRO A 445 -2.11 11.04 -39.57
CA PRO A 445 -3.37 11.52 -40.08
C PRO A 445 -3.31 13.03 -40.40
N VAL A 446 -4.02 13.44 -41.45
CA VAL A 446 -3.96 14.77 -42.08
C VAL A 446 -4.48 15.90 -41.16
N ASN A 447 -5.15 15.58 -40.04
CA ASN A 447 -5.61 16.56 -39.05
C ASN A 447 -5.59 15.99 -37.60
N PRO A 448 -4.78 16.55 -36.68
CA PRO A 448 -4.68 16.07 -35.30
C PRO A 448 -6.01 16.16 -34.52
N LEU A 449 -6.90 17.10 -34.89
CA LEU A 449 -8.16 17.32 -34.18
C LEU A 449 -9.15 16.16 -34.37
N ILE A 450 -9.20 15.58 -35.57
CA ILE A 450 -10.05 14.43 -35.90
C ILE A 450 -9.60 13.19 -35.12
N VAL A 451 -8.29 13.06 -34.91
CA VAL A 451 -7.66 11.90 -34.26
C VAL A 451 -7.89 11.93 -32.77
N HIS A 452 -7.67 13.10 -32.15
CA HIS A 452 -8.00 13.29 -30.75
C HIS A 452 -9.51 13.11 -30.51
N GLY A 453 -10.37 13.57 -31.41
CA GLY A 453 -11.82 13.33 -31.35
C GLY A 453 -12.19 11.85 -31.40
N ASN A 454 -11.60 11.09 -32.33
CA ASN A 454 -11.84 9.65 -32.44
C ASN A 454 -11.31 8.87 -31.22
N ASN A 455 -10.11 9.23 -30.75
CA ASN A 455 -9.50 8.61 -29.57
C ASN A 455 -10.30 8.92 -28.29
N PHE A 456 -10.86 10.13 -28.18
CA PHE A 456 -11.78 10.47 -27.10
C PHE A 456 -13.05 9.62 -27.17
N LEU A 457 -13.68 9.45 -28.34
CA LEU A 457 -14.89 8.64 -28.49
C LEU A 457 -14.66 7.16 -28.12
N LYS A 458 -13.53 6.59 -28.54
CA LYS A 458 -13.10 5.24 -28.16
C LYS A 458 -12.92 5.11 -26.64
N THR A 459 -12.27 6.10 -26.02
CA THR A 459 -12.09 6.16 -24.56
C THR A 459 -13.42 6.29 -23.85
N PHE A 460 -14.30 7.15 -24.35
CA PHE A 460 -15.64 7.36 -23.82
C PHE A 460 -16.46 6.07 -23.81
N MET A 461 -16.44 5.30 -24.89
CA MET A 461 -17.15 4.02 -24.96
C MET A 461 -16.66 3.01 -23.91
N ALA A 462 -15.34 2.88 -23.73
CA ALA A 462 -14.78 1.96 -22.75
C ALA A 462 -15.09 2.39 -21.30
N VAL A 463 -14.96 3.68 -20.99
CA VAL A 463 -15.27 4.25 -19.68
C VAL A 463 -16.77 4.24 -19.38
N ALA A 464 -17.62 4.48 -20.40
CA ALA A 464 -19.06 4.33 -20.27
C ALA A 464 -19.42 2.88 -19.92
N GLY A 465 -18.86 1.90 -20.61
CA GLY A 465 -19.03 0.48 -20.28
C GLY A 465 -18.64 0.15 -18.84
N LEU A 466 -17.55 0.76 -18.34
CA LEU A 466 -17.10 0.59 -16.96
C LEU A 466 -18.09 1.18 -15.94
N LEU A 467 -18.50 2.43 -16.14
CA LEU A 467 -19.39 3.12 -15.20
C LEU A 467 -20.83 2.60 -15.29
N LEU A 468 -21.27 2.06 -16.42
CA LEU A 468 -22.57 1.39 -16.53
C LEU A 468 -22.65 0.13 -15.66
N LEU A 469 -21.53 -0.52 -15.31
CA LEU A 469 -21.53 -1.62 -14.34
C LEU A 469 -22.06 -1.18 -12.96
N LEU A 470 -21.95 0.11 -12.63
CA LEU A 470 -22.47 0.64 -11.37
C LEU A 470 -23.99 0.52 -11.28
N LEU A 471 -24.71 0.51 -12.42
CA LEU A 471 -26.18 0.35 -12.47
C LEU A 471 -26.68 -0.94 -11.84
N THR A 472 -25.80 -1.93 -11.66
CA THR A 472 -26.14 -3.17 -10.95
C THR A 472 -26.47 -2.93 -9.48
N ASN A 473 -25.91 -1.89 -8.86
CA ASN A 473 -26.17 -1.43 -7.48
C ASN A 473 -26.37 -2.56 -6.46
N SER A 474 -25.46 -3.53 -6.45
CA SER A 474 -25.57 -4.74 -5.63
C SER A 474 -24.20 -5.20 -5.14
N TRP A 475 -24.15 -6.22 -4.28
CA TRP A 475 -22.90 -6.75 -3.72
C TRP A 475 -21.90 -7.21 -4.80
N TYR A 476 -22.41 -7.64 -5.96
CA TYR A 476 -21.59 -8.09 -7.10
C TYR A 476 -21.09 -6.96 -7.99
N THR A 477 -21.53 -5.70 -7.79
CA THR A 477 -20.99 -4.53 -8.51
C THR A 477 -19.48 -4.40 -8.33
N LEU A 478 -19.00 -4.55 -7.08
CA LEU A 478 -17.59 -4.43 -6.77
C LEU A 478 -16.74 -5.53 -7.45
N PRO A 479 -17.09 -6.83 -7.39
CA PRO A 479 -16.44 -7.86 -8.19
C PRO A 479 -16.44 -7.54 -9.68
N LEU A 480 -17.56 -7.08 -10.26
CA LEU A 480 -17.61 -6.72 -11.68
C LEU A 480 -16.60 -5.63 -12.03
N LEU A 481 -16.50 -4.57 -11.22
CA LEU A 481 -15.49 -3.51 -11.41
C LEU A 481 -14.06 -4.05 -11.29
N ILE A 482 -13.79 -4.96 -10.35
CA ILE A 482 -12.45 -5.54 -10.16
C ILE A 482 -12.03 -6.41 -11.35
N PHE A 483 -12.93 -7.25 -11.88
CA PHE A 483 -12.61 -8.18 -12.96
C PHE A 483 -12.66 -7.52 -14.35
N PHE A 484 -13.62 -6.64 -14.60
CA PHE A 484 -13.81 -6.01 -15.91
C PHE A 484 -13.17 -4.62 -16.03
N GLY A 485 -13.00 -3.89 -14.93
CA GLY A 485 -12.35 -2.57 -14.90
C GLY A 485 -10.98 -2.52 -15.58
N PRO A 486 -10.01 -3.36 -15.19
CA PRO A 486 -8.70 -3.35 -15.84
C PRO A 486 -8.76 -3.79 -17.32
N VAL A 487 -9.71 -4.65 -17.69
CA VAL A 487 -9.90 -5.08 -19.09
C VAL A 487 -10.42 -3.93 -19.95
N LEU A 488 -11.41 -3.16 -19.46
CA LEU A 488 -11.97 -2.03 -20.16
C LEU A 488 -10.98 -0.87 -20.29
N LEU A 489 -10.17 -0.60 -19.26
CA LEU A 489 -9.11 0.39 -19.33
C LEU A 489 -7.97 -0.02 -20.28
N MET A 490 -7.57 -1.30 -20.26
CA MET A 490 -6.61 -1.85 -21.22
C MET A 490 -7.15 -1.77 -22.64
N TRP A 491 -8.42 -2.09 -22.85
CA TRP A 491 -9.08 -2.00 -24.15
C TRP A 491 -9.09 -0.57 -24.69
N SER A 492 -9.39 0.40 -23.83
CA SER A 492 -9.27 1.82 -24.16
C SER A 492 -7.85 2.20 -24.60
N GLN A 493 -6.84 1.78 -23.84
CA GLN A 493 -5.44 2.06 -24.19
C GLN A 493 -5.08 1.46 -25.56
N VAL A 494 -5.39 0.18 -25.80
CA VAL A 494 -5.11 -0.50 -27.08
C VAL A 494 -5.74 0.25 -28.27
N MET A 495 -7.00 0.68 -28.13
CA MET A 495 -7.69 1.43 -29.19
C MET A 495 -7.07 2.80 -29.48
N VAL A 496 -6.48 3.45 -28.47
CA VAL A 496 -5.82 4.76 -28.57
C VAL A 496 -4.40 4.62 -29.12
N SER A 497 -3.61 3.69 -28.58
CA SER A 497 -2.21 3.45 -28.94
C SER A 497 -2.06 2.85 -30.35
N GLU A 498 -2.88 1.86 -30.70
CA GLU A 498 -2.73 1.13 -31.97
C GLU A 498 -3.62 1.72 -33.10
N GLY A 499 -4.49 2.68 -32.77
CA GLY A 499 -5.41 3.31 -33.74
C GLY A 499 -6.54 2.40 -34.24
N VAL A 500 -6.63 1.16 -33.73
CA VAL A 500 -7.58 0.12 -34.18
C VAL A 500 -9.05 0.41 -33.84
N GLY A 501 -9.96 -0.27 -34.54
CA GLY A 501 -11.40 -0.18 -34.28
C GLY A 501 -11.84 -0.86 -32.98
N VAL A 502 -13.13 -0.73 -32.64
CA VAL A 502 -13.76 -1.25 -31.41
C VAL A 502 -13.56 -2.77 -31.25
N PHE A 503 -14.00 -3.55 -32.23
CA PHE A 503 -13.97 -5.02 -32.17
C PHE A 503 -12.56 -5.58 -32.33
N GLU A 504 -11.75 -4.98 -33.20
CA GLU A 504 -10.34 -5.32 -33.38
C GLU A 504 -9.56 -5.08 -32.08
N GLY A 505 -9.78 -3.92 -31.45
CA GLY A 505 -9.22 -3.60 -30.14
C GLY A 505 -9.60 -4.60 -29.06
N LEU A 506 -10.82 -5.15 -29.08
CA LEU A 506 -11.26 -6.15 -28.10
C LEU A 506 -10.51 -7.47 -28.27
N SER A 507 -10.43 -7.96 -29.53
CA SER A 507 -9.65 -9.14 -29.88
C SER A 507 -8.18 -8.97 -29.51
N ARG A 508 -7.62 -7.81 -29.83
CA ARG A 508 -6.24 -7.44 -29.53
C ARG A 508 -5.96 -7.40 -28.03
N THR A 509 -6.87 -6.80 -27.25
CA THR A 509 -6.78 -6.76 -25.78
C THR A 509 -6.78 -8.16 -25.19
N SER A 510 -7.68 -9.03 -25.66
CA SER A 510 -7.74 -10.44 -25.25
C SER A 510 -6.41 -11.17 -25.52
N GLY A 511 -5.82 -10.95 -26.70
CA GLY A 511 -4.50 -11.47 -27.04
C GLY A 511 -3.40 -10.99 -26.09
N LEU A 512 -3.35 -9.70 -25.79
CA LEU A 512 -2.31 -9.10 -24.93
C LEU A 512 -2.40 -9.56 -23.46
N ILE A 513 -3.62 -9.75 -22.94
CA ILE A 513 -3.84 -10.17 -21.55
C ILE A 513 -3.80 -11.70 -21.36
N SER A 514 -3.87 -12.47 -22.45
CA SER A 514 -3.81 -13.93 -22.41
C SER A 514 -2.50 -14.38 -21.74
N GLY A 515 -2.61 -15.12 -20.63
CA GLY A 515 -1.47 -15.54 -19.80
C GLY A 515 -0.91 -14.49 -18.82
N ASN A 516 -1.38 -13.24 -18.84
CA ASN A 516 -0.94 -12.15 -17.94
C ASN A 516 -2.08 -11.49 -17.13
N TYR A 517 -3.29 -12.08 -17.14
CA TYR A 517 -4.45 -11.54 -16.41
C TYR A 517 -4.22 -11.43 -14.89
N GLY A 518 -3.57 -12.43 -14.26
CA GLY A 518 -3.29 -12.43 -12.82
C GLY A 518 -2.43 -11.24 -12.37
N PRO A 519 -1.25 -10.99 -12.99
CA PRO A 519 -0.45 -9.79 -12.75
C PRO A 519 -1.18 -8.46 -12.97
N MET A 520 -2.05 -8.37 -13.99
CA MET A 520 -2.87 -7.19 -14.26
C MET A 520 -3.87 -6.94 -13.13
N LEU A 521 -4.60 -7.99 -12.72
CA LEU A 521 -5.56 -7.91 -11.62
C LEU A 521 -4.85 -7.60 -10.30
N GLY A 522 -3.67 -8.17 -10.06
CA GLY A 522 -2.83 -7.86 -8.90
C GLY A 522 -2.39 -6.39 -8.87
N LEU A 523 -1.98 -5.81 -10.01
CA LEU A 523 -1.68 -4.39 -10.13
C LEU A 523 -2.92 -3.55 -9.82
N PHE A 524 -4.04 -3.85 -10.48
CA PHE A 524 -5.29 -3.11 -10.32
C PHE A 524 -5.78 -3.13 -8.87
N LEU A 525 -5.80 -4.29 -8.21
CA LEU A 525 -6.15 -4.41 -6.79
C LEU A 525 -5.19 -3.63 -5.88
N SER A 526 -3.88 -3.67 -6.15
CA SER A 526 -2.92 -2.93 -5.32
C SER A 526 -3.10 -1.41 -5.44
N LEU A 527 -3.39 -0.90 -6.65
CA LEU A 527 -3.66 0.52 -6.89
C LEU A 527 -5.05 0.91 -6.35
N MET A 528 -6.05 0.05 -6.49
CA MET A 528 -7.39 0.26 -5.94
C MET A 528 -7.36 0.29 -4.41
N LEU A 529 -6.58 -0.60 -3.77
CA LEU A 529 -6.34 -0.58 -2.33
C LEU A 529 -5.73 0.76 -1.92
N CYS A 530 -4.67 1.22 -2.59
CA CYS A 530 -4.13 2.57 -2.38
C CYS A 530 -5.18 3.67 -2.55
N GLY A 531 -6.09 3.53 -3.52
CA GLY A 531 -7.23 4.40 -3.72
C GLY A 531 -8.18 4.47 -2.53
N VAL A 532 -8.57 3.31 -2.00
CA VAL A 532 -9.38 3.20 -0.78
C VAL A 532 -8.68 3.86 0.41
N LEU A 533 -7.35 3.76 0.50
CA LEU A 533 -6.54 4.48 1.51
C LEU A 533 -6.65 6.00 1.42
N PHE A 534 -6.90 6.57 0.23
CA PHE A 534 -7.18 8.01 0.11
C PHE A 534 -8.58 8.39 0.59
N PHE A 535 -9.59 7.54 0.41
CA PHE A 535 -10.92 7.78 0.98
C PHE A 535 -10.91 7.63 2.49
N PHE A 536 -10.12 6.70 3.02
CA PHE A 536 -9.86 6.64 4.44
C PHE A 536 -9.31 7.95 4.97
N ILE A 537 -8.54 8.72 4.21
CA ILE A 537 -8.09 10.05 4.68
C ILE A 537 -9.28 10.98 4.93
N LEU A 538 -10.29 10.98 4.04
CA LEU A 538 -11.49 11.82 4.17
C LEU A 538 -12.38 11.40 5.34
N ASP A 539 -12.61 10.10 5.48
CA ASP A 539 -13.33 9.51 6.62
C ASP A 539 -12.51 9.58 7.92
N SER A 540 -11.18 9.62 7.81
CA SER A 540 -10.25 9.78 8.94
C SER A 540 -10.13 11.22 9.42
N GLY A 541 -11.06 12.04 8.98
CA GLY A 541 -11.55 13.13 9.78
C GLY A 541 -11.98 12.70 11.18
N PHE A 542 -11.03 12.30 12.02
CA PHE A 542 -11.12 12.22 13.46
C PHE A 542 -12.45 11.68 14.01
N LEU A 543 -12.50 10.36 14.20
CA LEU A 543 -13.26 9.70 15.26
C LEU A 543 -13.10 10.34 16.66
N LEU A 544 -12.21 11.33 16.84
CA LEU A 544 -11.94 12.02 18.10
C LEU A 544 -13.06 12.95 18.60
N PHE A 545 -14.03 13.36 17.78
CA PHE A 545 -15.08 14.30 18.21
C PHE A 545 -16.47 14.05 17.61
N GLY A 546 -16.70 12.89 16.98
CA GLY A 546 -17.96 12.61 16.29
C GLY A 546 -18.19 13.42 15.00
N ASN A 547 -17.16 14.07 14.46
CA ASN A 547 -17.24 14.99 13.32
C ASN A 547 -15.99 14.90 12.42
N ASN A 548 -16.19 14.75 11.10
CA ASN A 548 -15.12 14.72 10.08
C ASN A 548 -14.17 15.95 10.17
N LEU A 549 -12.91 15.86 9.72
CA LEU A 549 -11.95 16.99 9.63
C LEU A 549 -12.59 18.15 8.86
N LEU A 550 -13.45 17.81 7.90
CA LEU A 550 -14.25 18.77 7.17
C LEU A 550 -15.28 19.46 8.07
N PHE A 551 -15.97 18.75 8.97
CA PHE A 551 -16.83 19.36 10.00
C PHE A 551 -16.04 20.31 10.89
N MET A 552 -14.84 19.97 11.36
CA MET A 552 -14.03 20.90 12.16
C MET A 552 -13.62 22.15 11.36
N LEU A 553 -13.23 21.98 10.10
CA LEU A 553 -12.90 23.11 9.21
C LEU A 553 -14.14 23.99 8.97
N LEU A 554 -15.34 23.39 9.00
CA LEU A 554 -16.61 24.08 8.77
C LEU A 554 -17.20 24.69 10.02
N ASP A 555 -17.01 24.10 11.20
CA ASP A 555 -17.26 24.76 12.47
C ASP A 555 -16.36 26.00 12.54
N TYR A 556 -15.08 25.85 12.18
CA TYR A 556 -14.18 26.99 12.05
C TYR A 556 -14.67 28.02 11.02
N LEU A 557 -15.06 27.62 9.81
CA LEU A 557 -15.55 28.55 8.79
C LEU A 557 -16.89 29.20 9.18
N SER A 558 -17.85 28.46 9.72
CA SER A 558 -19.15 28.98 10.16
C SER A 558 -18.99 29.97 11.31
N MET A 559 -18.08 29.71 12.25
CA MET A 559 -17.70 30.65 13.30
C MET A 559 -17.08 31.94 12.75
N ASN A 560 -16.41 31.90 11.59
CA ASN A 560 -15.76 33.06 10.97
C ASN A 560 -16.64 33.78 9.92
N PHE A 561 -17.60 33.10 9.29
CA PHE A 561 -18.41 33.62 8.18
C PHE A 561 -19.87 33.95 8.56
N LEU A 562 -20.27 33.84 9.84
CA LEU A 562 -21.64 34.12 10.31
C LEU A 562 -22.72 33.40 9.49
N LEU A 563 -22.43 32.18 9.04
CA LEU A 563 -23.39 31.38 8.27
C LEU A 563 -24.48 30.84 9.20
N ASP A 564 -25.74 30.97 8.79
CA ASP A 564 -26.84 30.29 9.47
C ASP A 564 -26.67 28.75 9.38
N ALA A 565 -27.27 28.00 10.29
CA ALA A 565 -27.16 26.55 10.38
C ALA A 565 -27.54 25.85 9.07
N GLY A 566 -28.56 26.36 8.36
CA GLY A 566 -28.96 25.85 7.04
C GLY A 566 -27.92 26.09 5.95
N GLN A 567 -27.33 27.29 5.91
CA GLN A 567 -26.29 27.64 4.92
C GLN A 567 -24.99 26.86 5.15
N SER A 568 -24.63 26.63 6.41
CA SER A 568 -23.47 25.82 6.79
C SER A 568 -23.61 24.37 6.31
N ARG A 569 -24.79 23.76 6.47
CA ARG A 569 -25.08 22.39 5.98
C ARG A 569 -25.06 22.30 4.46
N PHE A 570 -25.58 23.31 3.77
CA PHE A 570 -25.55 23.39 2.31
C PHE A 570 -24.11 23.43 1.79
N PHE A 571 -23.31 24.35 2.33
CA PHE A 571 -21.91 24.51 1.97
C PHE A 571 -21.08 23.25 2.29
N PHE A 572 -21.39 22.58 3.41
CA PHE A 572 -20.77 21.30 3.77
C PHE A 572 -21.02 20.21 2.72
N ALA A 573 -22.28 19.95 2.39
CA ALA A 573 -22.65 18.88 1.46
C ALA A 573 -21.96 19.08 0.10
N ILE A 574 -21.98 20.32 -0.42
CA ILE A 574 -21.30 20.65 -1.69
C ILE A 574 -19.79 20.43 -1.59
N THR A 575 -19.17 20.92 -0.51
CA THR A 575 -17.71 20.79 -0.31
C THR A 575 -17.29 19.33 -0.18
N LEU A 576 -18.06 18.52 0.56
CA LEU A 576 -17.77 17.11 0.77
C LEU A 576 -17.94 16.31 -0.53
N VAL A 577 -18.99 16.58 -1.29
CA VAL A 577 -19.19 15.98 -2.62
C VAL A 577 -18.06 16.37 -3.57
N PHE A 578 -17.67 17.65 -3.58
CA PHE A 578 -16.55 18.12 -4.39
C PHE A 578 -15.25 17.38 -4.05
N ILE A 579 -14.88 17.31 -2.78
CA ILE A 579 -13.65 16.66 -2.32
C ILE A 579 -13.69 15.15 -2.59
N THR A 580 -14.82 14.50 -2.32
CA THR A 580 -15.01 13.06 -2.54
C THR A 580 -14.87 12.73 -4.02
N PHE A 581 -15.54 13.48 -4.90
CA PHE A 581 -15.47 13.26 -6.33
C PHE A 581 -14.09 13.62 -6.91
N PHE A 582 -13.45 14.68 -6.40
CA PHE A 582 -12.07 15.04 -6.75
C PHE A 582 -11.09 13.91 -6.44
N ILE A 583 -11.16 13.31 -5.24
CA ILE A 583 -10.31 12.17 -4.88
C ILE A 583 -10.65 10.95 -5.71
N LEU A 584 -11.94 10.69 -5.97
CA LEU A 584 -12.36 9.59 -6.84
C LEU A 584 -11.73 9.69 -8.24
N LEU A 585 -11.70 10.90 -8.82
CA LEU A 585 -11.06 11.15 -10.10
C LEU A 585 -9.55 10.91 -10.04
N LEU A 586 -8.86 11.35 -8.99
CA LEU A 586 -7.41 11.10 -8.83
C LEU A 586 -7.09 9.61 -8.64
N VAL A 587 -7.92 8.87 -7.90
CA VAL A 587 -7.79 7.42 -7.76
C VAL A 587 -8.00 6.74 -9.10
N PHE A 588 -9.01 7.16 -9.87
CA PHE A 588 -9.23 6.66 -11.21
C PHE A 588 -8.06 6.98 -12.16
N THR A 589 -7.46 8.17 -12.08
CA THR A 589 -6.24 8.52 -12.82
C THR A 589 -5.11 7.54 -12.53
N LEU A 590 -4.92 7.16 -11.26
CA LEU A 590 -3.90 6.19 -10.84
C LEU A 590 -4.16 4.81 -11.48
N LEU A 591 -5.42 4.33 -11.48
CA LEU A 591 -5.81 3.06 -12.10
C LEU A 591 -5.61 3.07 -13.62
N ALA A 592 -6.04 4.14 -14.29
CA ALA A 592 -5.86 4.32 -15.73
C ALA A 592 -4.38 4.39 -16.11
N ALA A 593 -3.55 5.13 -15.36
CA ALA A 593 -2.12 5.22 -15.60
C ALA A 593 -1.42 3.87 -15.43
N GLY A 594 -1.79 3.10 -14.39
CA GLY A 594 -1.26 1.76 -14.18
C GLY A 594 -1.59 0.81 -15.33
N CYS A 595 -2.82 0.86 -15.85
CA CYS A 595 -3.22 0.06 -17.02
C CYS A 595 -2.51 0.51 -18.30
N GLY A 596 -2.36 1.83 -18.51
CA GLY A 596 -1.66 2.41 -19.65
C GLY A 596 -0.17 2.04 -19.68
N LEU A 597 0.52 2.06 -18.54
CA LEU A 597 1.91 1.60 -18.45
C LEU A 597 2.03 0.08 -18.61
N LEU A 598 1.06 -0.68 -18.10
CA LEU A 598 1.04 -2.14 -18.25
C LEU A 598 0.85 -2.57 -19.70
N TYR A 599 0.14 -1.78 -20.53
CA TYR A 599 0.01 -2.02 -21.96
C TYR A 599 1.37 -2.22 -22.65
N PHE A 600 2.32 -1.30 -22.47
CA PHE A 600 3.66 -1.41 -23.07
C PHE A 600 4.42 -2.65 -22.59
N CYS A 601 4.27 -3.02 -21.32
CA CYS A 601 4.87 -4.25 -20.79
C CYS A 601 4.26 -5.51 -21.43
N ASN A 602 2.94 -5.53 -21.63
CA ASN A 602 2.27 -6.64 -22.31
C ASN A 602 2.57 -6.68 -23.81
N LEU A 603 2.71 -5.52 -24.45
CA LEU A 603 3.14 -5.42 -25.85
C LEU A 603 4.53 -6.03 -26.02
N GLU A 604 5.49 -5.63 -25.17
CA GLU A 604 6.87 -6.16 -25.25
C GLU A 604 6.94 -7.65 -24.91
N LYS A 605 6.12 -8.15 -23.98
CA LYS A 605 6.05 -9.60 -23.69
C LYS A 605 5.57 -10.42 -24.88
N ASN A 606 4.60 -9.92 -25.64
CA ASN A 606 3.97 -10.67 -26.73
C ASN A 606 4.74 -10.55 -28.03
N GLU A 607 5.28 -9.36 -28.33
CA GLU A 607 5.84 -9.06 -29.65
C GLU A 607 7.34 -8.82 -29.65
N ALA A 608 7.92 -8.49 -28.49
CA ALA A 608 9.32 -8.15 -28.32
C ALA A 608 9.78 -7.06 -29.30
N ASN A 609 8.93 -6.05 -29.54
CA ASN A 609 9.16 -5.01 -30.53
C ASN A 609 10.43 -4.22 -30.22
N PHE A 610 10.59 -3.80 -28.96
CA PHE A 610 11.76 -3.03 -28.54
C PHE A 610 13.02 -3.90 -28.51
N LEU A 611 12.91 -5.16 -28.09
CA LEU A 611 14.04 -6.09 -28.17
C LEU A 611 14.48 -6.32 -29.63
N ARG A 612 13.53 -6.49 -30.56
CA ARG A 612 13.84 -6.66 -31.99
C ARG A 612 14.50 -5.43 -32.59
N GLU A 613 14.03 -4.25 -32.25
CA GLU A 613 14.62 -2.98 -32.67
C GLU A 613 16.03 -2.81 -32.10
N LYS A 614 16.22 -3.07 -30.80
CA LYS A 614 17.55 -3.11 -30.17
C LYS A 614 18.48 -4.08 -30.89
N ILE A 615 17.99 -5.28 -31.25
CA ILE A 615 18.78 -6.26 -32.02
C ILE A 615 19.15 -5.75 -33.42
N ARG A 616 18.26 -5.02 -34.11
CA ARG A 616 18.57 -4.41 -35.42
C ARG A 616 19.69 -3.37 -35.34
N HIS A 617 19.76 -2.63 -34.23
CA HIS A 617 20.80 -1.63 -33.97
C HIS A 617 22.07 -2.21 -33.33
N ILE A 618 22.11 -3.50 -33.01
CA ILE A 618 23.37 -4.18 -32.71
C ILE A 618 24.09 -4.31 -34.05
N GLU A 619 24.96 -3.34 -34.36
CA GLU A 619 25.99 -3.50 -35.39
C GLU A 619 26.73 -4.80 -35.09
N VAL A 620 26.50 -5.82 -35.92
CA VAL A 620 27.34 -7.01 -35.91
C VAL A 620 28.67 -6.58 -36.53
N ARG A 621 29.56 -5.97 -35.73
CA ARG A 621 30.98 -5.85 -36.07
C ARG A 621 31.53 -7.26 -36.23
N ARG A 622 31.47 -7.81 -37.44
CA ARG A 622 32.24 -8.99 -37.83
C ARG A 622 33.68 -8.54 -38.05
N GLU A 623 34.41 -8.29 -36.97
CA GLU A 623 35.86 -8.21 -37.06
C GLU A 623 36.42 -9.63 -37.24
N ILE A 624 36.79 -9.96 -38.48
CA ILE A 624 37.74 -11.03 -38.75
C ILE A 624 39.01 -10.34 -39.26
N ARG A 625 40.06 -10.32 -38.42
CA ARG A 625 41.42 -9.86 -38.76
C ARG A 625 41.58 -8.36 -39.06
N GLY A 626 41.01 -7.47 -38.25
CA GLY A 626 41.50 -6.08 -38.14
C GLY A 626 41.47 -5.23 -39.42
N LEU A 627 40.54 -5.51 -40.34
CA LEU A 627 40.21 -4.62 -41.44
C LEU A 627 38.69 -4.39 -41.41
N GLU A 628 38.31 -3.17 -41.06
CA GLU A 628 36.95 -2.66 -41.30
C GLU A 628 36.75 -2.65 -42.83
N ARG A 629 35.69 -3.29 -43.31
CA ARG A 629 35.19 -3.09 -44.67
C ARG A 629 34.03 -2.11 -44.59
N GLU A 630 34.11 -1.07 -45.41
CA GLU A 630 33.01 -0.14 -45.71
C GLU A 630 31.68 -0.84 -45.98
#